data_AF-A0A248YW28-F1
#
_entry.id   AF-A0A248YW28-F1
#
_cell.length_a   1.000
_cell.length_b   1.000
_cell.length_c   1.000
_cell.angle_alpha   90.00
_cell.angle_beta   90.00
_cell.angle_gamma   90.00
#
_symmetry.space_group_name_H-M   'P 1'
#
loop_
_entity.id
_entity.type
_entity.pdbx_description
1 polymer ?
#
loop_
_entity_poly.entity_id
_entity_poly.type
_entity_poly.pdbx_seq_one_letter_code
_entity_poly.pdbx_strand_id
1 'polypeptide(L)'
;MLELSAIDLLARGEGTLDRATLTDSLNAADRAAAADDWVTAGTANLRFHTLLVAVHASPRIDELFRRLMTEMRLGFLALTDPHAFHEPYLSRNHELTDLLGAGRWDEARADLDRYLDDALRQVVAAVDADR
;
A
#
# COMPACT_ATOMS: atom_id res chain seq x y z
N MET A 1 -0.10 11.79 0.57
CA MET A 1 -0.40 12.81 1.61
C MET A 1 -0.07 12.34 3.02
N LEU A 2 -0.60 11.20 3.52
CA LEU A 2 -0.19 10.62 4.82
C LEU A 2 0.99 9.65 4.68
N GLU A 3 0.93 8.69 3.75
CA GLU A 3 2.03 7.73 3.60
C GLU A 3 3.33 8.40 3.15
N LEU A 4 3.22 9.41 2.29
CA LEU A 4 4.32 10.29 1.94
C LEU A 4 4.92 11.00 3.18
N SER A 5 4.08 11.57 4.06
CA SER A 5 4.59 12.18 5.30
C SER A 5 5.15 11.17 6.29
N ALA A 6 4.69 9.91 6.25
CA ALA A 6 5.33 8.82 7.01
C ALA A 6 6.78 8.60 6.52
N ILE A 7 7.02 8.58 5.21
CA ILE A 7 8.39 8.50 4.67
C ILE A 7 9.21 9.71 5.11
N ASP A 8 8.62 10.91 5.13
CA ASP A 8 9.32 12.11 5.60
C ASP A 8 9.69 12.03 7.10
N LEU A 9 8.84 11.44 7.94
CA LEU A 9 9.14 11.18 9.36
C LEU A 9 10.29 10.19 9.51
N LEU A 10 10.28 9.10 8.73
CA LEU A 10 11.37 8.12 8.71
C LEU A 10 12.69 8.79 8.28
N ALA A 11 12.66 9.64 7.26
CA ALA A 11 13.83 10.36 6.75
C ALA A 11 14.45 11.29 7.79
N ARG A 12 13.62 11.92 8.64
CA ARG A 12 14.07 12.78 9.75
C ARG A 12 14.46 12.01 11.01
N GLY A 13 14.26 10.69 11.06
CA GLY A 13 14.44 9.90 12.27
C GLY A 13 13.39 10.17 13.35
N GLU A 14 12.24 10.72 12.95
CA GLU A 14 11.11 11.08 13.83
C GLU A 14 10.04 9.99 13.90
N GLY A 15 10.28 8.84 13.28
CA GLY A 15 9.38 7.70 13.27
C GLY A 15 10.13 6.38 13.15
N THR A 16 9.46 5.30 13.54
CA THR A 16 9.98 3.94 13.43
C THR A 16 9.04 3.11 12.58
N LEU A 17 9.60 2.42 11.60
CA LEU A 17 8.88 1.45 10.77
C LEU A 17 9.20 0.05 11.25
N ASP A 18 8.17 -0.73 11.61
CA ASP A 18 8.32 -2.16 11.86
C ASP A 18 8.49 -2.90 10.52
N ARG A 19 9.74 -3.00 10.09
CA ARG A 19 10.11 -3.64 8.82
C ARG A 19 9.78 -5.12 8.77
N ALA A 20 9.83 -5.81 9.91
CA ALA A 20 9.49 -7.23 9.96
C ALA A 20 7.99 -7.41 9.65
N THR A 21 7.14 -6.66 10.35
CA THR A 21 5.68 -6.70 10.13
C THR A 21 5.29 -6.23 8.73
N LEU A 22 6.00 -5.25 8.16
CA LEU A 22 5.83 -4.80 6.78
C LEU A 22 6.19 -5.91 5.79
N THR A 23 7.34 -6.56 5.95
CA THR A 23 7.78 -7.68 5.10
C THR A 23 6.82 -8.85 5.19
N ASP A 24 6.30 -9.15 6.39
CA ASP A 24 5.29 -10.20 6.57
C ASP A 24 3.99 -9.93 5.82
N SER A 25 3.63 -8.65 5.64
CA SER A 25 2.47 -8.26 4.83
C SER A 25 2.69 -8.57 3.35
N LEU A 26 3.90 -8.36 2.82
CA LEU A 26 4.25 -8.71 1.45
C LEU A 26 4.33 -10.21 1.25
N ASN A 27 4.96 -10.94 2.18
CA ASN A 27 4.98 -12.39 2.14
C ASN A 27 3.56 -13.00 2.15
N ALA A 28 2.61 -12.35 2.85
CA ALA A 28 1.21 -12.77 2.80
C ALA A 28 0.56 -12.49 1.45
N ALA A 29 0.85 -11.34 0.83
CA ALA A 29 0.39 -11.01 -0.52
C ALA A 29 0.98 -11.98 -1.57
N ASP A 30 2.28 -12.29 -1.49
CA ASP A 30 2.96 -13.22 -2.39
C ASP A 30 2.37 -14.62 -2.30
N ARG A 31 2.10 -15.11 -1.08
CA ARG A 31 1.45 -16.42 -0.89
C ARG A 31 0.06 -16.46 -1.48
N ALA A 32 -0.70 -15.38 -1.36
CA ALA A 32 -2.04 -15.27 -1.94
C ALA A 32 -1.97 -15.23 -3.47
N ALA A 33 -1.08 -14.42 -4.04
CA ALA A 33 -0.83 -14.33 -5.48
C ALA A 33 -0.37 -15.68 -6.07
N ALA A 34 0.54 -16.39 -5.39
CA ALA A 34 0.99 -17.72 -5.81
C ALA A 34 -0.13 -18.78 -5.79
N ALA A 35 -1.20 -18.54 -5.03
CA ALA A 35 -2.41 -19.36 -4.99
C ALA A 35 -3.53 -18.82 -5.91
N ASP A 36 -3.24 -17.81 -6.74
CA ASP A 36 -4.19 -17.11 -7.61
C ASP A 36 -5.35 -16.41 -6.83
N ASP A 37 -5.15 -16.17 -5.52
CA ASP A 37 -6.10 -15.47 -4.65
C ASP A 37 -5.79 -13.97 -4.62
N TRP A 38 -6.12 -13.29 -5.71
CA TRP A 38 -5.86 -11.86 -5.91
C TRP A 38 -6.70 -10.95 -5.01
N VAL A 39 -7.84 -11.43 -4.50
CA VAL A 39 -8.65 -10.70 -3.52
C VAL A 39 -7.94 -10.64 -2.15
N THR A 40 -7.35 -11.76 -1.73
CA THR A 40 -6.52 -11.79 -0.52
C THR A 40 -5.23 -11.01 -0.72
N ALA A 41 -4.60 -11.07 -1.90
CA ALA A 41 -3.43 -10.25 -2.22
C ALA A 41 -3.74 -8.75 -2.12
N GLY A 42 -4.87 -8.29 -2.67
CA GLY A 42 -5.34 -6.91 -2.52
C GLY A 42 -5.62 -6.50 -1.07
N THR A 43 -6.13 -7.43 -0.25
CA THR A 43 -6.31 -7.19 1.20
C THR A 43 -4.97 -7.03 1.93
N ALA A 44 -3.98 -7.86 1.59
CA ALA A 44 -2.63 -7.76 2.14
C ALA A 44 -1.93 -6.46 1.72
N ASN A 45 -2.17 -5.98 0.49
CA ASN A 45 -1.73 -4.66 0.02
C ASN A 45 -2.27 -3.51 0.89
N LEU A 46 -3.56 -3.53 1.25
CA LEU A 46 -4.13 -2.51 2.15
C LEU A 46 -3.50 -2.55 3.54
N ARG A 47 -3.12 -3.74 4.03
CA ARG A 47 -2.37 -3.90 5.29
C ARG A 47 -0.98 -3.29 5.18
N PHE A 48 -0.28 -3.48 4.06
CA PHE A 48 1.02 -2.85 3.79
C PHE A 48 0.94 -1.32 3.91
N HIS A 49 -0.02 -0.68 3.24
CA HIS A 49 -0.24 0.77 3.31
C HIS A 49 -0.60 1.24 4.74
N THR A 50 -1.40 0.45 5.47
CA THR A 50 -1.74 0.76 6.87
C THR A 50 -0.50 0.79 7.77
N LEU A 51 0.45 -0.13 7.56
CA LEU A 51 1.69 -0.19 8.34
C LEU A 51 2.61 0.99 8.06
N LEU A 52 2.63 1.51 6.82
CA LEU A 52 3.34 2.76 6.51
C LEU A 52 2.75 3.95 7.27
N VAL A 53 1.41 4.06 7.31
CA VAL A 53 0.75 5.16 8.03
C VAL A 53 0.96 5.09 9.54
N ALA A 54 1.08 3.89 10.12
CA ALA A 54 1.31 3.69 11.55
C ALA A 54 2.60 4.36 12.08
N VAL A 55 3.53 4.75 11.20
CA VAL A 55 4.72 5.54 11.54
C VAL A 55 4.37 6.85 12.28
N HIS A 56 3.18 7.41 12.05
CA HIS A 56 2.73 8.63 12.75
C HIS A 56 2.45 8.39 14.25
N ALA A 57 2.38 7.14 14.70
CA ALA A 57 2.11 6.75 16.08
C ALA A 57 0.87 7.45 16.67
N SER A 58 -0.17 7.64 15.85
CA SER A 58 -1.35 8.42 16.19
C SER A 58 -2.61 7.55 16.05
N PRO A 59 -3.24 7.14 17.17
CA PRO A 59 -4.44 6.30 17.12
C PRO A 59 -5.59 6.91 16.31
N ARG A 60 -5.64 8.24 16.22
CA ARG A 60 -6.64 8.95 15.42
C ARG A 60 -6.37 8.83 13.91
N ILE A 61 -5.10 8.92 13.51
CA ILE A 61 -4.70 8.72 12.11
C ILE A 61 -4.91 7.26 11.72
N ASP A 62 -4.50 6.32 12.59
CA ASP A 62 -4.66 4.88 12.35
C ASP A 62 -6.13 4.51 12.15
N GLU A 63 -7.02 5.00 13.01
CA GLU A 63 -8.46 4.71 12.89
C GLU A 63 -9.07 5.31 11.62
N LEU A 64 -8.69 6.54 11.25
CA LEU A 64 -9.15 7.18 10.01
C LEU A 64 -8.67 6.41 8.78
N PHE A 65 -7.39 6.04 8.75
CA PHE A 65 -6.80 5.33 7.63
C PHE A 65 -7.37 3.91 7.51
N ARG A 66 -7.56 3.19 8.62
CA ARG A 66 -8.19 1.87 8.64
C ARG A 66 -9.60 1.90 8.06
N ARG A 67 -10.41 2.93 8.36
CA ARG A 67 -11.73 3.12 7.74
C ARG A 67 -11.63 3.35 6.25
N LEU A 68 -10.73 4.22 5.81
CA LEU A 68 -10.46 4.45 4.39
C LEU A 68 -10.07 3.14 3.67
N MET A 69 -9.16 2.36 4.24
CA MET A 69 -8.76 1.06 3.67
C MET A 69 -9.92 0.06 3.64
N THR A 70 -10.84 0.13 4.59
CA THR A 70 -12.05 -0.72 4.60
C THR A 70 -12.96 -0.38 3.40
N GLU A 71 -13.18 0.90 3.13
CA GLU A 71 -13.94 1.34 1.95
C GLU A 71 -13.22 0.97 0.65
N MET A 72 -11.89 1.15 0.58
CA MET A 72 -11.08 0.74 -0.58
C MET A 72 -11.23 -0.76 -0.89
N ARG A 73 -11.33 -1.60 0.15
CA ARG A 73 -11.55 -3.04 -0.02
C ARG A 73 -12.86 -3.36 -0.72
N LEU A 74 -13.92 -2.58 -0.47
CA LEU A 74 -15.19 -2.75 -1.19
C LEU A 74 -15.03 -2.42 -2.68
N GLY A 75 -14.26 -1.38 -3.01
CA GLY A 75 -13.92 -1.05 -4.39
C GLY A 75 -13.13 -2.15 -5.10
N PHE A 76 -12.16 -2.76 -4.41
CA PHE A 76 -11.40 -3.89 -4.98
C PHE A 76 -12.25 -5.13 -5.27
N LEU A 77 -13.31 -5.36 -4.49
CA LEU A 77 -14.26 -6.45 -4.76
C LEU A 77 -15.12 -6.22 -6.02
N ALA A 78 -15.19 -4.98 -6.51
CA ALA A 78 -15.90 -4.64 -7.73
C ALA A 78 -15.02 -4.75 -9.00
N LEU A 79 -13.71 -4.94 -8.86
CA LEU A 79 -12.81 -5.05 -10.01
C LEU A 79 -13.16 -6.27 -10.87
N THR A 80 -13.30 -6.05 -12.18
CA THR A 80 -13.56 -7.13 -13.14
C THR A 80 -12.39 -8.12 -13.24
N ASP A 81 -11.16 -7.63 -13.11
CA ASP A 81 -9.94 -8.42 -13.14
C ASP A 81 -8.99 -8.00 -12.00
N PRO A 82 -9.13 -8.61 -10.80
CA PRO A 82 -8.26 -8.33 -9.67
C PRO A 82 -6.79 -8.69 -9.91
N HIS A 83 -6.50 -9.68 -10.77
CA HIS A 83 -5.12 -10.08 -11.09
C HIS A 83 -4.41 -8.95 -11.84
N ALA A 84 -4.98 -8.53 -12.97
CA ALA A 84 -4.40 -7.48 -13.80
C ALA A 84 -4.22 -6.16 -13.04
N PHE A 85 -5.09 -5.89 -12.06
CA PHE A 85 -4.96 -4.73 -11.19
C PHE A 85 -3.85 -4.91 -10.14
N HIS A 86 -3.84 -6.00 -9.35
CA HIS A 86 -2.97 -6.11 -8.17
C HIS A 86 -1.53 -6.53 -8.47
N GLU A 87 -1.27 -7.32 -9.51
CA GLU A 87 0.07 -7.84 -9.82
C GLU A 87 1.14 -6.74 -10.00
N PRO A 88 0.90 -5.66 -10.77
CA PRO A 88 1.87 -4.57 -10.90
C PRO A 88 2.19 -3.91 -9.55
N TYR A 89 1.20 -3.72 -8.70
CA TYR A 89 1.39 -3.06 -7.39
C TYR A 89 2.09 -3.94 -6.38
N LEU A 90 1.89 -5.27 -6.43
CA LEU A 90 2.67 -6.19 -5.59
C LEU A 90 4.17 -6.07 -5.87
N SER A 91 4.55 -6.02 -7.15
CA SER A 91 5.96 -5.82 -7.55
C SER A 91 6.50 -4.48 -7.05
N ARG A 92 5.73 -3.39 -7.21
CA ARG A 92 6.13 -2.06 -6.72
C ARG A 92 6.23 -1.97 -5.20
N ASN A 93 5.43 -2.74 -4.45
CA ASN A 93 5.54 -2.78 -3.00
C ASN A 93 6.85 -3.41 -2.53
N HIS A 94 7.36 -4.41 -3.25
CA HIS A 94 8.70 -4.96 -3.00
C HIS A 94 9.78 -3.92 -3.27
N GLU A 95 9.71 -3.24 -4.42
CA GLU A 95 10.65 -2.16 -4.76
C GLU A 95 10.65 -1.04 -3.69
N LEU A 96 9.48 -0.61 -3.26
CA LEU A 96 9.34 0.38 -2.19
C LEU A 96 9.93 -0.12 -0.87
N THR A 97 9.72 -1.39 -0.52
CA THR A 97 10.29 -1.99 0.70
C THR A 97 11.80 -2.06 0.65
N ASP A 98 12.39 -2.33 -0.52
CA ASP A 98 13.84 -2.30 -0.73
C ASP A 98 14.41 -0.87 -0.59
N LEU A 99 13.73 0.12 -1.16
CA LEU A 99 14.13 1.54 -1.04
C LEU A 99 14.08 2.02 0.41
N LEU A 100 12.97 1.74 1.12
CA LEU A 100 12.83 1.99 2.55
C LEU A 100 13.93 1.25 3.31
N GLY A 101 14.15 -0.02 2.94
CA GLY A 101 15.19 -0.93 3.43
C GLY A 101 16.58 -0.31 3.44
N ALA A 102 16.97 0.25 2.30
CA ALA A 102 18.26 0.88 2.06
C ALA A 102 18.36 2.32 2.60
N GLY A 103 17.29 2.88 3.17
CA GLY A 103 17.26 4.27 3.63
C GLY A 103 17.30 5.29 2.50
N ARG A 104 16.87 4.90 1.29
CA ARG A 104 16.80 5.76 0.10
C ARG A 104 15.50 6.55 0.12
N TRP A 105 15.35 7.44 1.10
CA TRP A 105 14.07 8.07 1.43
C TRP A 105 13.48 8.93 0.32
N ASP A 106 14.29 9.73 -0.36
CA ASP A 106 13.83 10.59 -1.46
C ASP A 106 13.29 9.75 -2.63
N GLU A 107 13.96 8.63 -2.91
CA GLU A 107 13.57 7.70 -3.97
C GLU A 107 12.32 6.91 -3.59
N ALA A 108 12.25 6.41 -2.35
CA ALA A 108 11.05 5.76 -1.81
C ALA A 108 9.84 6.71 -1.85
N ARG A 109 10.05 7.97 -1.48
CA ARG A 109 9.01 9.00 -1.51
C ARG A 109 8.53 9.27 -2.93
N ALA A 110 9.45 9.51 -3.88
CA ALA A 110 9.11 9.78 -5.27
C ALA A 110 8.43 8.57 -5.94
N ASP A 111 8.85 7.36 -5.57
CA ASP A 111 8.22 6.15 -6.08
C ASP A 111 6.79 5.99 -5.56
N LEU A 112 6.59 6.15 -4.25
CA LEU A 112 5.26 6.05 -3.64
C LEU A 112 4.31 7.16 -4.13
N ASP A 113 4.82 8.36 -4.42
CA ASP A 113 3.99 9.44 -4.97
C ASP A 113 3.43 9.05 -6.34
N ARG A 114 4.29 8.57 -7.25
CA ARG A 114 3.86 8.03 -8.55
C ARG A 114 2.95 6.83 -8.40
N TYR A 115 3.25 5.94 -7.45
CA TYR A 115 2.44 4.75 -7.15
C TYR A 115 1.00 5.14 -6.83
N LEU A 116 0.81 6.07 -5.91
CA LEU A 116 -0.52 6.46 -5.44
C LEU A 116 -1.29 7.18 -6.55
N ASP A 117 -0.61 7.98 -7.36
CA ASP A 117 -1.16 8.64 -8.53
C ASP A 117 -1.64 7.64 -9.60
N ASP A 118 -0.83 6.63 -9.91
CA ASP A 118 -1.18 5.57 -10.85
C ASP A 118 -2.36 4.74 -10.34
N ALA A 119 -2.29 4.32 -9.07
CA ALA A 119 -3.34 3.55 -8.40
C ALA A 119 -4.67 4.31 -8.39
N LEU A 120 -4.65 5.60 -8.03
CA LEU A 120 -5.85 6.43 -8.02
C LEU A 120 -6.47 6.54 -9.41
N ARG A 121 -5.67 6.81 -10.45
CA ARG A 121 -6.16 6.89 -11.84
C ARG A 121 -6.82 5.59 -12.27
N GLN A 122 -6.23 4.44 -11.97
CA GLN A 122 -6.77 3.15 -12.35
C GLN A 122 -8.06 2.80 -11.58
N VAL A 123 -8.10 3.04 -10.27
CA VAL A 123 -9.30 2.79 -9.45
C VAL A 123 -10.47 3.67 -9.91
N VAL A 124 -10.24 4.97 -10.13
CA VAL A 124 -11.29 5.88 -10.61
C VAL A 124 -11.81 5.44 -11.97
N ALA A 125 -10.91 5.10 -12.90
CA ALA A 125 -11.31 4.59 -14.21
C ALA A 125 -12.14 3.30 -14.12
N ALA A 126 -11.79 2.38 -13.21
CA ALA A 126 -12.54 1.14 -13.00
C ALA A 126 -13.94 1.40 -12.44
N VAL A 127 -14.07 2.30 -11.45
CA VAL A 127 -15.36 2.64 -10.82
C VAL A 127 -16.28 3.42 -11.77
N ASP A 128 -15.72 4.31 -12.60
CA ASP A 128 -16.50 5.07 -13.58
C ASP A 128 -16.93 4.20 -14.78
N ALA A 129 -16.19 3.14 -15.12
CA ALA A 129 -16.56 2.20 -16.17
C ALA A 129 -17.76 1.31 -15.80
N ASP A 130 -18.03 1.14 -14.50
CA ASP A 130 -19.15 0.35 -13.97
C ASP A 130 -20.45 1.16 -13.78
N ARG A 131 -20.47 2.45 -14.16
CA ARG A 131 -21.65 3.35 -14.12
C ARG A 131 -22.29 3.56 -15.48
#